data_AF-A0A2N5UJI4-F1
#
_entry.id   AF-A0A2N5UJI4-F1
#
_cell.length_a   1.000
_cell.length_b   1.000
_cell.length_c   1.000
_cell.angle_alpha   90.00
_cell.angle_beta   90.00
_cell.angle_gamma   90.00
#
_symmetry.space_group_name_H-M   'P 1'
#
loop_
_entity.id
_entity.type
_entity.pdbx_description
1 polymer ?
#
loop_
_entity_poly.entity_id
_entity_poly.type
_entity_poly.pdbx_seq_one_letter_code
_entity_poly.pdbx_strand_id
1 'polypeptide(L)'
;MGETSKQLSANQFSQSMEGLPPKLSNQQYNCHFLSTSNTAGALELADQIVGEINNMGTHGFTAFDYGLQQDVLVMSSVLCVLGDSPMHAEITNTPLPGASLNPCRICHLGVSSRSQKSEADFVYQFLGMDAHGNRGVIDYRSWDENINRSKELWQTELHGSKDNYAKDCKYYGVQDHFSRHLVDIMKSRNEKAEAERIKKLHIDQVLNPFLRLKGFDGCGDTPVEIH
;
A
#
# COMPACT_ATOMS: atom_id res chain seq x y z
N MET A 1 11.03 -33.63 -7.17
CA MET A 1 11.37 -33.35 -8.58
C MET A 1 10.99 -31.91 -8.85
N GLY A 2 11.98 -31.08 -9.13
CA GLY A 2 11.81 -29.63 -9.20
C GLY A 2 11.05 -29.22 -10.44
N GLU A 3 9.84 -28.69 -10.24
CA GLU A 3 9.22 -27.82 -11.24
C GLU A 3 9.75 -26.41 -11.01
N THR A 4 10.69 -26.01 -11.87
CA THR A 4 10.96 -24.60 -12.14
C THR A 4 9.70 -23.99 -12.75
N SER A 5 8.79 -23.55 -11.87
CA SER A 5 7.73 -22.61 -12.21
C SER A 5 8.41 -21.38 -12.84
N LYS A 6 8.15 -21.13 -14.12
CA LYS A 6 8.38 -19.80 -14.69
C LYS A 6 7.54 -18.84 -13.84
N GLN A 7 8.17 -17.96 -13.07
CA GLN A 7 7.49 -16.83 -12.44
C GLN A 7 6.74 -16.08 -13.55
N LEU A 8 5.43 -16.29 -13.63
CA LEU A 8 4.56 -15.41 -14.38
C LEU A 8 4.60 -14.08 -13.63
N SER A 9 5.13 -13.04 -14.27
CA SER A 9 5.18 -11.66 -13.76
C SER A 9 3.77 -11.04 -13.80
N ALA A 10 2.82 -11.67 -13.13
CA ALA A 10 1.44 -11.22 -13.03
C ALA A 10 1.18 -10.73 -11.60
N ASN A 11 0.47 -9.62 -11.47
CA ASN A 11 -0.03 -9.18 -10.17
C ASN A 11 -1.15 -10.11 -9.74
N GLN A 12 -1.19 -10.47 -8.46
CA GLN A 12 -2.17 -11.39 -7.91
C GLN A 12 -2.57 -10.97 -6.50
N PHE A 13 -3.87 -11.05 -6.20
CA PHE A 13 -4.41 -10.95 -4.86
C PHE A 13 -5.04 -12.27 -4.43
N SER A 14 -4.73 -12.68 -3.21
CA SER A 14 -5.36 -13.80 -2.52
C SER A 14 -5.58 -13.44 -1.06
N GLN A 15 -6.54 -14.11 -0.43
CA GLN A 15 -6.89 -13.94 0.97
C GLN A 15 -6.70 -15.26 1.72
N SER A 16 -6.35 -15.17 3.00
CA SER A 16 -6.47 -16.26 3.96
C SER A 16 -7.17 -15.74 5.21
N MET A 17 -7.92 -16.61 5.90
CA MET A 17 -8.50 -16.24 7.18
C MET A 17 -7.39 -16.05 8.22
N GLU A 18 -7.50 -14.98 9.01
CA GLU A 18 -6.62 -14.75 10.15
C GLU A 18 -6.76 -15.88 11.20
N GLY A 19 -5.70 -16.11 11.97
CA GLY A 19 -5.73 -17.00 13.14
C GLY A 19 -5.40 -18.46 12.82
N LEU A 20 -5.22 -18.79 11.54
CA LEU A 20 -4.68 -20.08 11.14
C LEU A 20 -3.17 -20.16 11.48
N PRO A 21 -2.71 -21.25 12.10
CA PRO A 21 -1.27 -21.50 12.24
C PRO A 21 -0.58 -21.51 10.87
N PRO A 22 0.71 -21.10 10.76
CA PRO A 22 1.42 -21.04 9.48
C PRO A 22 1.35 -22.32 8.63
N LYS A 23 1.35 -23.48 9.30
CA LYS A 23 1.22 -24.80 8.64
C LYS A 23 -0.12 -24.99 7.91
N LEU A 24 -1.19 -24.31 8.36
CA LEU A 24 -2.51 -24.36 7.76
C LEU A 24 -2.72 -23.19 6.78
N SER A 25 -2.32 -21.97 7.14
CA SER A 25 -2.45 -20.80 6.25
C SER A 25 -1.70 -20.98 4.92
N ASN A 26 -0.56 -21.68 4.95
CA ASN A 26 0.25 -21.96 3.76
C ASN A 26 -0.29 -23.13 2.90
N GLN A 27 -1.42 -23.74 3.28
CA GLN A 27 -2.07 -24.76 2.46
C GLN A 27 -2.97 -24.09 1.43
N GLN A 28 -2.90 -24.55 0.19
CA GLN A 28 -3.72 -24.03 -0.92
C GLN A 28 -5.21 -23.98 -0.61
N TYR A 29 -5.71 -24.91 0.21
CA TYR A 29 -7.11 -24.95 0.63
C TYR A 29 -7.56 -23.70 1.40
N ASN A 30 -6.67 -23.09 2.19
CA ASN A 30 -6.97 -21.92 3.02
C ASN A 30 -6.58 -20.59 2.34
N CYS A 31 -6.03 -20.66 1.13
CA CYS A 31 -5.64 -19.50 0.34
C CYS A 31 -6.63 -19.32 -0.81
N HIS A 32 -7.51 -18.33 -0.68
CA HIS A 32 -8.56 -18.04 -1.63
C HIS A 32 -8.11 -16.96 -2.61
N PHE A 33 -8.05 -17.31 -3.87
CA PHE A 33 -7.66 -16.40 -4.94
C PHE A 33 -8.77 -15.39 -5.24
N LEU A 34 -8.42 -14.11 -5.33
CA LEU A 34 -9.36 -13.02 -5.62
C LEU A 34 -9.23 -12.54 -7.07
N SER A 35 -8.01 -12.24 -7.51
CA SER A 35 -7.78 -11.68 -8.86
C SER A 35 -6.33 -11.86 -9.30
N THR A 36 -6.12 -11.96 -10.62
CA THR A 36 -4.79 -11.83 -11.24
C THR A 36 -4.90 -11.05 -12.55
N SER A 37 -3.84 -10.33 -12.88
CA SER A 37 -3.66 -9.77 -14.20
C SER A 37 -2.19 -9.70 -14.58
N ASN A 38 -1.92 -9.93 -15.85
CA ASN A 38 -0.61 -9.73 -16.46
C ASN A 38 -0.43 -8.33 -17.06
N THR A 39 -1.50 -7.53 -17.11
CA THR A 39 -1.50 -6.17 -17.69
C THR A 39 -1.84 -5.10 -16.67
N ALA A 40 -2.69 -5.40 -15.69
CA ALA A 40 -3.12 -4.44 -14.69
C ALA A 40 -2.12 -4.35 -13.52
N GLY A 41 -1.90 -3.14 -13.04
CA GLY A 41 -1.08 -2.88 -11.85
C GLY A 41 -1.73 -3.43 -10.57
N ALA A 42 -0.95 -3.61 -9.49
CA ALA A 42 -1.49 -4.07 -8.21
C ALA A 42 -2.58 -3.13 -7.69
N LEU A 43 -2.36 -1.81 -7.77
CA LEU A 43 -3.33 -0.81 -7.34
C LEU A 43 -4.58 -0.72 -8.23
N GLU A 44 -4.48 -1.08 -9.51
CA GLU A 44 -5.63 -1.15 -10.42
C GLU A 44 -6.53 -2.34 -10.06
N LEU A 45 -5.95 -3.51 -9.78
CA LEU A 45 -6.69 -4.67 -9.27
C LEU A 45 -7.30 -4.39 -7.89
N ALA A 46 -6.58 -3.67 -7.04
CA ALA A 46 -7.01 -3.36 -5.68
C ALA A 46 -8.23 -2.42 -5.63
N ASP A 47 -8.48 -1.61 -6.66
CA ASP A 47 -9.57 -0.63 -6.66
C ASP A 47 -10.94 -1.28 -6.40
N GLN A 48 -11.24 -2.36 -7.13
CA GLN A 48 -12.46 -3.15 -6.93
C GLN A 48 -12.42 -3.93 -5.61
N ILE A 49 -11.28 -4.55 -5.28
CA ILE A 49 -11.13 -5.38 -4.07
C ILE A 49 -11.38 -4.55 -2.81
N VAL A 50 -10.79 -3.35 -2.70
CA VAL A 50 -11.01 -2.44 -1.57
C VAL A 50 -12.48 -2.01 -1.49
N GLY A 51 -13.14 -1.79 -2.62
CA GLY A 51 -14.57 -1.49 -2.67
C GLY A 51 -15.41 -2.60 -2.04
N GLU A 52 -15.18 -3.84 -2.44
CA GLU A 52 -15.89 -5.01 -1.91
C GLU A 52 -15.58 -5.27 -0.43
N ILE A 53 -14.31 -5.13 -0.02
CA ILE A 53 -13.92 -5.28 1.39
C ILE A 53 -14.61 -4.22 2.25
N ASN A 54 -14.63 -2.95 1.81
CA ASN A 54 -15.35 -1.90 2.51
C ASN A 54 -16.85 -2.19 2.61
N ASN A 55 -17.44 -2.74 1.56
CA ASN A 55 -18.85 -3.14 1.56
C ASN A 55 -19.11 -4.28 2.56
N MET A 56 -18.32 -5.35 2.52
CA MET A 56 -18.40 -6.47 3.47
C MET A 56 -18.12 -6.05 4.92
N GLY A 57 -17.21 -5.10 5.15
CA GLY A 57 -16.90 -4.59 6.48
C GLY A 57 -17.91 -3.58 7.01
N THR A 58 -18.69 -2.92 6.14
CA THR A 58 -19.69 -1.93 6.55
C THR A 58 -21.10 -2.53 6.65
N HIS A 59 -21.49 -3.32 5.65
CA HIS A 59 -22.85 -3.86 5.52
C HIS A 59 -22.93 -5.37 5.79
N GLY A 60 -21.80 -6.08 5.67
CA GLY A 60 -21.78 -7.54 5.73
C GLY A 60 -22.49 -8.21 4.57
N PHE A 61 -22.60 -9.53 4.66
CA PHE A 61 -23.39 -10.36 3.76
C PHE A 61 -24.00 -11.53 4.51
N THR A 62 -25.13 -12.03 4.02
CA THR A 62 -25.79 -13.19 4.63
C THR A 62 -25.12 -14.49 4.20
N ALA A 63 -24.82 -15.37 5.15
CA ALA A 63 -24.38 -16.73 4.91
C ALA A 63 -25.16 -17.70 5.80
N PHE A 64 -25.41 -18.91 5.32
CA PHE A 64 -26.04 -19.94 6.15
C PHE A 64 -24.99 -20.65 7.00
N ASP A 65 -25.13 -20.59 8.32
CA ASP A 65 -24.28 -21.31 9.25
C ASP A 65 -24.85 -22.72 9.49
N TYR A 66 -24.12 -23.74 9.05
CA TYR A 66 -24.56 -25.14 9.21
C TYR A 66 -24.57 -25.59 10.68
N GLY A 67 -23.70 -25.08 11.53
CA GLY A 67 -23.70 -25.42 12.96
C GLY A 67 -24.90 -24.84 13.70
N LEU A 68 -25.30 -23.61 13.35
CA LEU A 68 -26.43 -22.90 13.95
C LEU A 68 -27.77 -23.15 13.25
N GLN A 69 -27.76 -23.74 12.05
CA GLN A 69 -28.94 -24.01 11.21
C GLN A 69 -29.76 -22.74 10.92
N GLN A 70 -29.09 -21.61 10.71
CA GLN A 70 -29.74 -20.32 10.44
C GLN A 70 -28.86 -19.42 9.56
N ASP A 71 -29.49 -18.43 8.95
CA ASP A 71 -28.79 -17.34 8.28
C ASP A 71 -28.11 -16.43 9.31
N VAL A 72 -26.82 -16.17 9.08
CA VAL A 72 -25.99 -15.26 9.88
C VAL A 72 -25.49 -14.11 9.02
N LEU A 73 -25.27 -12.95 9.64
CA LEU A 73 -24.58 -11.83 9.01
C LEU A 73 -23.08 -11.99 9.21
N VAL A 74 -22.34 -12.15 8.12
CA VAL A 74 -20.88 -12.20 8.10
C VAL A 74 -20.35 -10.81 7.76
N MET A 75 -19.42 -10.33 8.58
CA MET A 75 -18.68 -9.09 8.34
C MET A 75 -17.20 -9.39 8.23
N SER A 76 -16.49 -8.65 7.39
CA SER A 76 -15.06 -8.86 7.13
C SER A 76 -14.27 -7.57 7.36
N SER A 77 -13.10 -7.70 7.97
CA SER A 77 -12.08 -6.66 8.08
C SER A 77 -10.74 -7.19 7.58
N VAL A 78 -9.86 -6.28 7.16
CA VAL A 78 -8.48 -6.62 6.80
C VAL A 78 -7.63 -6.49 8.04
N LEU A 79 -6.92 -7.57 8.42
CA LEU A 79 -5.93 -7.51 9.48
C LEU A 79 -4.64 -6.85 9.00
N CYS A 80 -4.10 -7.35 7.89
CA CYS A 80 -2.87 -6.87 7.31
C CYS A 80 -2.82 -7.21 5.82
N VAL A 81 -1.97 -6.50 5.11
CA VAL A 81 -1.63 -6.79 3.73
C VAL A 81 -0.23 -7.38 3.71
N LEU A 82 -0.10 -8.55 3.09
CA LEU A 82 1.17 -9.23 2.87
C LEU A 82 1.62 -9.00 1.43
N GLY A 83 2.92 -8.79 1.26
CA GLY A 83 3.52 -8.56 -0.03
C GLY A 83 5.03 -8.43 0.08
N ASP A 84 5.69 -8.48 -1.08
CA ASP A 84 7.10 -8.16 -1.16
C ASP A 84 7.35 -6.65 -0.96
N SER A 85 8.62 -6.26 -0.89
CA SER A 85 8.98 -4.85 -0.64
C SER A 85 8.42 -3.87 -1.70
N PRO A 86 8.46 -4.18 -3.01
CA PRO A 86 7.79 -3.38 -4.04
C PRO A 86 6.28 -3.25 -3.84
N MET A 87 5.57 -4.34 -3.62
CA MET A 87 4.12 -4.32 -3.44
C MET A 87 3.73 -3.51 -2.21
N HIS A 88 4.42 -3.71 -1.09
CA HIS A 88 4.23 -2.90 0.11
C HIS A 88 4.49 -1.40 -0.15
N ALA A 89 5.56 -1.06 -0.87
CA ALA A 89 5.88 0.32 -1.21
C ALA A 89 4.74 0.99 -1.98
N GLU A 90 4.17 0.30 -2.99
CA GLU A 90 3.01 0.79 -3.74
C GLU A 90 1.77 0.93 -2.84
N ILE A 91 1.44 -0.10 -2.06
CA ILE A 91 0.23 -0.15 -1.22
C ILE A 91 0.25 0.94 -0.14
N THR A 92 1.40 1.21 0.47
CA THR A 92 1.52 2.19 1.56
C THR A 92 1.90 3.60 1.06
N ASN A 93 1.97 3.82 -0.25
CA ASN A 93 2.48 5.06 -0.86
C ASN A 93 3.85 5.47 -0.30
N THR A 94 4.74 4.51 -0.04
CA THR A 94 6.09 4.78 0.48
C THR A 94 7.14 4.42 -0.56
N PRO A 95 8.28 5.10 -0.60
CA PRO A 95 9.35 4.79 -1.54
C PRO A 95 10.05 3.46 -1.19
N LEU A 96 10.58 2.79 -2.22
CA LEU A 96 11.38 1.57 -2.05
C LEU A 96 12.58 1.78 -1.11
N PRO A 97 12.72 1.01 -0.01
CA PRO A 97 13.68 1.29 1.05
C PRO A 97 15.15 1.41 0.60
N GLY A 98 15.60 0.53 -0.31
CA GLY A 98 17.00 0.41 -0.69
C GLY A 98 17.57 1.67 -1.38
N ALA A 99 16.76 2.34 -2.20
CA ALA A 99 17.19 3.52 -2.96
C ALA A 99 16.67 4.85 -2.37
N SER A 100 15.71 4.79 -1.44
CA SER A 100 15.05 5.95 -0.87
C SER A 100 15.91 6.71 0.15
N LEU A 101 15.70 8.02 0.26
CA LEU A 101 16.17 8.83 1.37
C LEU A 101 15.36 8.61 2.65
N ASN A 102 14.09 8.18 2.52
CA ASN A 102 13.19 7.82 3.61
C ASN A 102 12.89 6.32 3.51
N PRO A 103 13.73 5.44 4.09
CA PRO A 103 13.59 4.00 3.89
C PRO A 103 12.51 3.33 4.73
N CYS A 104 11.99 3.98 5.77
CA CYS A 104 11.04 3.38 6.70
C CYS A 104 9.59 3.71 6.32
N ARG A 105 8.71 2.69 6.42
CA ARG A 105 7.25 2.83 6.21
C ARG A 105 6.50 3.24 7.48
N ILE A 106 7.09 2.98 8.64
CA ILE A 106 6.47 3.13 9.96
C ILE A 106 6.85 4.47 10.62
N CYS A 107 8.03 4.99 10.32
CA CYS A 107 8.56 6.21 10.94
C CYS A 107 9.20 7.15 9.92
N HIS A 108 9.51 8.36 10.37
CA HIS A 108 10.15 9.42 9.59
C HIS A 108 11.68 9.27 9.48
N LEU A 109 12.22 8.06 9.70
CA LEU A 109 13.64 7.78 9.48
C LEU A 109 14.02 8.15 8.04
N GLY A 110 14.99 9.06 7.92
CA GLY A 110 15.47 9.52 6.63
C GLY A 110 16.80 10.27 6.71
N VAL A 111 17.36 10.55 5.53
CA VAL A 111 18.62 11.26 5.35
C VAL A 111 18.51 12.27 4.22
N SER A 112 19.34 13.33 4.22
CA SER A 112 19.36 14.29 3.12
C SER A 112 20.09 13.75 1.89
N SER A 113 21.04 12.83 2.08
CA SER A 113 21.80 12.19 1.00
C SER A 113 22.10 10.72 1.30
N ARG A 114 22.27 9.90 0.25
CA ARG A 114 22.49 8.45 0.42
C ARG A 114 23.77 8.09 1.17
N SER A 115 24.80 8.93 1.11
CA SER A 115 26.06 8.72 1.85
C SER A 115 25.87 8.79 3.36
N GLN A 116 24.86 9.52 3.84
CA GLN A 116 24.59 9.65 5.27
C GLN A 116 23.99 8.38 5.90
N LYS A 117 23.54 7.41 5.09
CA LYS A 117 23.05 6.12 5.61
C LYS A 117 24.14 5.29 6.31
N SER A 118 25.42 5.57 6.05
CA SER A 118 26.54 4.92 6.73
C SER A 118 27.01 5.68 7.99
N GLU A 119 26.42 6.84 8.27
CA GLU A 119 26.80 7.65 9.44
C GLU A 119 26.17 7.09 10.73
N ALA A 120 26.85 7.32 11.85
CA ALA A 120 26.45 6.79 13.15
C ALA A 120 25.04 7.25 13.55
N ASP A 121 24.69 8.51 13.28
CA ASP A 121 23.38 9.08 13.61
C ASP A 121 22.23 8.33 12.92
N PHE A 122 22.39 7.98 11.64
CA PHE A 122 21.40 7.18 10.94
C PHE A 122 21.27 5.78 11.55
N VAL A 123 22.40 5.15 11.92
CA VAL A 123 22.40 3.84 12.56
C VAL A 123 21.70 3.89 13.92
N TYR A 124 21.95 4.92 14.74
CA TYR A 124 21.26 5.10 16.01
C TYR A 124 19.76 5.27 15.82
N GLN A 125 19.34 6.16 14.92
CA GLN A 125 17.91 6.37 14.63
C GLN A 125 17.25 5.10 14.08
N PHE A 126 17.94 4.35 13.21
CA PHE A 126 17.47 3.06 12.70
C PHE A 126 17.25 2.04 13.81
N LEU A 127 18.12 2.04 14.83
CA LEU A 127 17.98 1.20 16.03
C LEU A 127 16.96 1.75 17.04
N GLY A 128 16.28 2.86 16.72
CA GLY A 128 15.32 3.51 17.60
C GLY A 128 15.95 4.22 18.79
N MET A 129 17.18 4.73 18.61
CA MET A 129 17.97 5.40 19.63
C MET A 129 18.43 6.79 19.18
N ASP A 130 18.67 7.68 20.13
CA ASP A 130 19.40 8.92 19.87
C ASP A 130 20.93 8.70 19.96
N ALA A 131 21.70 9.75 19.71
CA ALA A 131 23.17 9.71 19.79
C ALA A 131 23.71 9.38 21.20
N HIS A 132 22.86 9.40 22.23
CA HIS A 132 23.20 9.05 23.61
C HIS A 132 22.71 7.65 24.01
N GLY A 133 22.05 6.92 23.10
CA GLY A 133 21.50 5.59 23.34
C GLY A 133 20.13 5.59 24.04
N ASN A 134 19.48 6.75 24.19
CA ASN A 134 18.13 6.81 24.76
C ASN A 134 17.12 6.25 23.75
N ARG A 135 16.17 5.45 24.25
CA ARG A 135 15.07 4.87 23.45
C ARG A 135 13.81 5.74 23.54
N GLY A 136 12.87 5.52 22.62
CA GLY A 136 11.59 6.24 22.59
C GLY A 136 11.64 7.57 21.84
N VAL A 137 12.67 7.77 21.02
CA VAL A 137 12.88 8.98 20.20
C VAL A 137 12.38 8.81 18.76
N ILE A 138 11.66 7.72 18.47
CA ILE A 138 11.16 7.44 17.12
C ILE A 138 9.97 8.36 16.83
N ASP A 139 10.12 9.14 15.76
CA ASP A 139 9.04 9.93 15.19
C ASP A 139 8.22 9.07 14.21
N TYR A 140 7.08 8.58 14.68
CA TYR A 140 6.21 7.68 13.93
C TYR A 140 5.37 8.41 12.89
N ARG A 141 5.18 7.78 11.74
CA ARG A 141 4.19 8.22 10.75
C ARG A 141 2.79 7.89 11.26
N SER A 142 1.81 8.70 10.89
CA SER A 142 0.41 8.29 10.95
C SER A 142 -0.11 8.01 9.55
N TRP A 143 -1.05 7.07 9.43
CA TRP A 143 -1.65 6.77 8.13
C TRP A 143 -2.42 7.97 7.57
N ASP A 144 -3.10 8.74 8.43
CA ASP A 144 -3.76 9.98 8.04
C ASP A 144 -2.78 11.03 7.49
N GLU A 145 -1.57 11.10 8.03
CA GLU A 145 -0.52 11.95 7.45
C GLU A 145 -0.22 11.52 6.02
N ASN A 146 0.02 10.23 5.77
CA ASN A 146 0.29 9.71 4.43
C ASN A 146 -0.87 9.99 3.47
N ILE A 147 -2.12 9.79 3.90
CA ILE A 147 -3.32 10.12 3.11
C ILE A 147 -3.33 11.61 2.71
N ASN A 148 -3.07 12.51 3.67
CA ASN A 148 -3.06 13.94 3.42
C ASN A 148 -1.91 14.34 2.48
N ARG A 149 -0.71 13.78 2.68
CA ARG A 149 0.43 14.00 1.78
C ARG A 149 0.16 13.48 0.37
N SER A 150 -0.52 12.34 0.20
CA SER A 150 -0.93 11.85 -1.12
C SER A 150 -1.90 12.81 -1.83
N LYS A 151 -2.85 13.41 -1.09
CA LYS A 151 -3.74 14.45 -1.63
C LYS A 151 -2.98 15.71 -2.05
N GLU A 152 -2.02 16.15 -1.24
CA GLU A 152 -1.13 17.29 -1.58
C GLU A 152 -0.31 16.98 -2.84
N LEU A 153 0.31 15.80 -2.92
CA LEU A 153 1.10 15.36 -4.07
C LEU A 153 0.29 15.31 -5.35
N TRP A 154 -0.97 14.87 -5.30
CA TRP A 154 -1.89 14.93 -6.43
C TRP A 154 -2.07 16.37 -6.93
N GLN A 155 -2.29 17.33 -6.03
CA GLN A 155 -2.46 18.74 -6.40
C GLN A 155 -1.16 19.32 -7.00
N THR A 156 0.00 18.99 -6.42
CA THR A 156 1.32 19.40 -6.94
C THR A 156 1.55 18.82 -8.32
N GLU A 157 1.24 17.54 -8.56
CA GLU A 157 1.44 16.92 -9.88
C GLU A 157 0.45 17.49 -10.90
N LEU A 158 -0.81 17.73 -10.54
CA LEU A 158 -1.82 18.25 -11.47
C LEU A 158 -1.51 19.67 -11.95
N HIS A 159 -1.09 20.56 -11.04
CA HIS A 159 -0.91 21.99 -11.32
C HIS A 159 0.56 22.43 -11.43
N GLY A 160 1.49 21.64 -10.90
CA GLY A 160 2.90 21.96 -10.82
C GLY A 160 3.77 21.26 -11.86
N SER A 161 5.08 21.38 -11.65
CA SER A 161 6.09 20.72 -12.48
C SER A 161 6.46 19.34 -11.91
N LYS A 162 7.00 18.47 -12.77
CA LYS A 162 7.56 17.17 -12.36
C LYS A 162 8.67 17.31 -11.32
N ASP A 163 9.40 18.42 -11.33
CA ASP A 163 10.46 18.71 -10.35
C ASP A 163 9.91 19.06 -8.97
N ASN A 164 8.79 19.79 -8.89
CA ASN A 164 8.14 20.10 -7.63
C ASN A 164 7.60 18.82 -6.99
N TYR A 165 6.91 17.99 -7.78
CA TYR A 165 6.45 16.67 -7.30
C TYR A 165 7.60 15.81 -6.78
N ALA A 166 8.72 15.75 -7.52
CA ALA A 166 9.87 14.95 -7.11
C ALA A 166 10.53 15.47 -5.82
N LYS A 167 10.48 16.79 -5.56
CA LYS A 167 10.94 17.39 -4.31
C LYS A 167 10.01 17.03 -3.15
N ASP A 168 8.70 17.22 -3.34
CA ASP A 168 7.68 16.94 -2.32
C ASP A 168 7.68 15.45 -1.94
N CYS A 169 7.81 14.54 -2.92
CA CYS A 169 7.93 13.11 -2.65
C CYS A 169 9.13 12.77 -1.75
N LYS A 170 10.28 13.41 -2.00
CA LYS A 170 11.49 13.20 -1.19
C LYS A 170 11.36 13.81 0.20
N TYR A 171 10.69 14.96 0.30
CA TYR A 171 10.48 15.64 1.56
C TYR A 171 9.49 14.88 2.47
N TYR A 172 8.35 14.44 1.92
CA TYR A 172 7.35 13.69 2.67
C TYR A 172 7.73 12.22 2.88
N GLY A 173 8.57 11.66 2.01
CA GLY A 173 8.78 10.21 1.96
C GLY A 173 7.53 9.45 1.53
N VAL A 174 6.70 10.08 0.68
CA VAL A 174 5.45 9.53 0.15
C VAL A 174 5.52 9.55 -1.37
N GLN A 175 5.09 8.48 -2.03
CA GLN A 175 5.03 8.33 -3.48
C GLN A 175 3.78 7.55 -3.88
N ASP A 176 2.91 8.16 -4.66
CA ASP A 176 1.72 7.50 -5.21
C ASP A 176 1.93 7.28 -6.72
N HIS A 177 2.31 6.05 -7.08
CA HIS A 177 2.54 5.65 -8.45
C HIS A 177 1.25 5.59 -9.27
N PHE A 178 0.13 5.25 -8.64
CA PHE A 178 -1.17 5.14 -9.28
C PHE A 178 -1.67 6.51 -9.74
N SER A 179 -1.70 7.48 -8.81
CA SER A 179 -2.18 8.83 -9.13
C SER A 179 -1.27 9.53 -10.15
N ARG A 180 0.04 9.30 -10.08
CA ARG A 180 1.00 9.79 -11.08
C ARG A 180 0.68 9.28 -12.49
N HIS A 181 0.39 7.98 -12.62
CA HIS A 181 0.00 7.39 -13.91
C HIS A 181 -1.26 8.06 -14.48
N LEU A 182 -2.26 8.32 -13.63
CA LEU A 182 -3.47 9.04 -14.04
C LEU A 182 -3.18 10.47 -14.48
N VAL A 183 -2.29 11.20 -13.81
CA VAL A 183 -1.91 12.55 -14.26
C VAL A 183 -1.15 12.51 -15.59
N ASP A 184 -0.27 11.52 -15.81
CA ASP A 184 0.41 11.37 -17.10
C ASP A 184 -0.61 11.15 -18.25
N ILE A 185 -1.67 10.36 -18.02
CA ILE A 185 -2.81 10.23 -18.97
C ILE A 185 -3.53 11.57 -19.15
N MET A 186 -3.83 12.30 -18.07
CA MET A 186 -4.51 13.60 -18.16
C MET A 186 -3.72 14.65 -18.94
N LYS A 187 -2.38 14.61 -18.85
CA LYS A 187 -1.47 15.50 -19.59
C LYS A 187 -1.15 15.00 -21.01
N SER A 188 -1.52 13.77 -21.34
CA SER A 188 -1.33 13.15 -22.65
C SER A 188 -2.15 13.86 -23.74
N ARG A 189 -1.55 14.09 -24.91
CA ARG A 189 -2.26 14.68 -26.06
C ARG A 189 -3.17 13.67 -26.78
N ASN A 190 -2.91 12.38 -26.58
CA ASN A 190 -3.54 11.29 -27.35
C ASN A 190 -4.76 10.69 -26.64
N GLU A 191 -4.90 10.90 -25.33
CA GLU A 191 -5.88 10.19 -24.48
C GLU A 191 -6.99 11.11 -23.97
N LYS A 192 -7.48 12.02 -24.82
CA LYS A 192 -8.47 13.03 -24.42
C LYS A 192 -9.74 12.45 -23.81
N ALA A 193 -10.25 11.34 -24.36
CA ALA A 193 -11.46 10.70 -23.85
C ALA A 193 -11.27 10.14 -22.43
N GLU A 194 -10.09 9.57 -22.15
CA GLU A 194 -9.78 9.01 -20.84
C GLU A 194 -9.48 10.11 -19.83
N ALA A 195 -8.76 11.15 -20.23
CA ALA A 195 -8.56 12.34 -19.42
C ALA A 195 -9.90 12.97 -18.96
N GLU A 196 -10.91 13.03 -19.83
CA GLU A 196 -12.25 13.52 -19.47
C GLU A 196 -13.04 12.57 -18.54
N ARG A 197 -12.71 11.27 -18.53
CA ARG A 197 -13.27 10.33 -17.55
C ARG A 197 -12.62 10.53 -16.19
N ILE A 198 -11.29 10.60 -16.14
CA ILE A 198 -10.53 10.79 -14.90
C ILE A 198 -10.96 12.08 -14.20
N LYS A 199 -11.18 13.18 -14.94
CA LYS A 199 -11.66 14.46 -14.37
C LYS A 199 -13.02 14.37 -13.66
N LYS A 200 -13.84 13.36 -13.96
CA LYS A 200 -15.16 13.17 -13.35
C LYS A 200 -15.11 12.31 -12.09
N LEU A 201 -13.96 11.66 -11.82
CA LEU A 201 -13.79 10.81 -10.66
C LEU A 201 -13.64 11.65 -9.39
N HIS A 202 -14.05 11.09 -8.26
CA HIS A 202 -13.79 11.67 -6.95
C HIS A 202 -12.29 11.56 -6.61
N ILE A 203 -11.79 12.43 -5.72
CA ILE A 203 -10.37 12.40 -5.31
C ILE A 203 -9.95 11.03 -4.78
N ASP A 204 -10.82 10.35 -4.03
CA ASP A 204 -10.54 9.01 -3.46
C ASP A 204 -10.51 7.88 -4.51
N GLN A 205 -10.88 8.17 -5.76
CA GLN A 205 -10.84 7.23 -6.89
C GLN A 205 -9.63 7.47 -7.81
N VAL A 206 -8.92 8.61 -7.65
CA VAL A 206 -7.72 8.94 -8.43
C VAL A 206 -6.43 8.79 -7.62
N LEU A 207 -6.56 8.44 -6.34
CA LEU A 207 -5.45 8.07 -5.47
C LEU A 207 -5.38 6.56 -5.30
N ASN A 208 -4.27 6.08 -4.73
CA ASN A 208 -4.14 4.69 -4.31
C ASN A 208 -5.39 4.21 -3.52
N PRO A 209 -6.05 3.12 -3.94
CA PRO A 209 -7.29 2.66 -3.32
C PRO A 209 -7.14 2.20 -1.86
N PHE A 210 -5.95 1.80 -1.41
CA PHE A 210 -5.74 1.45 0.00
C PHE A 210 -5.90 2.64 0.95
N LEU A 211 -5.78 3.89 0.45
CA LEU A 211 -6.04 5.08 1.26
C LEU A 211 -7.51 5.20 1.70
N ARG A 212 -8.45 4.52 1.01
CA ARG A 212 -9.87 4.47 1.36
C ARG A 212 -10.29 3.15 1.99
N LEU A 213 -9.36 2.22 2.23
CA LEU A 213 -9.66 0.94 2.89
C LEU A 213 -9.95 1.20 4.37
N LYS A 214 -11.16 0.89 4.82
CA LYS A 214 -11.61 1.14 6.19
C LYS A 214 -10.94 0.16 7.15
N GLY A 215 -10.41 0.68 8.26
CA GLY A 215 -9.77 -0.12 9.30
C GLY A 215 -8.37 -0.61 8.96
N PHE A 216 -7.76 -0.09 7.89
CA PHE A 216 -6.38 -0.38 7.51
C PHE A 216 -5.46 0.81 7.82
N ASP A 217 -4.35 0.54 8.48
CA ASP A 217 -3.24 1.44 8.73
C ASP A 217 -2.00 0.98 7.94
N GLY A 218 -1.66 1.66 6.84
CA GLY A 218 -0.50 1.29 6.03
C GLY A 218 0.84 1.36 6.78
N CYS A 219 0.93 2.10 7.89
CA CYS A 219 2.12 2.19 8.74
C CYS A 219 2.20 1.04 9.75
N GLY A 220 1.08 0.42 10.14
CA GLY A 220 1.02 -0.66 11.12
C GLY A 220 0.71 -2.05 10.55
N ASP A 221 -0.14 -2.12 9.52
CA ASP A 221 -0.79 -3.34 9.04
C ASP A 221 -0.11 -3.92 7.78
N THR A 222 1.19 -3.64 7.61
CA THR A 222 2.01 -4.18 6.51
C THR A 222 3.27 -4.87 7.03
N PRO A 223 3.11 -5.91 7.89
CA PRO A 223 4.22 -6.60 8.50
C PRO A 223 5.16 -7.15 7.44
N VAL A 224 6.47 -7.09 7.71
CA VAL A 224 7.46 -7.73 6.85
C VAL A 224 7.27 -9.24 6.99
N GLU A 225 7.18 -9.96 5.86
CA GLU A 225 7.18 -11.42 5.90
C GLU A 225 8.46 -11.91 6.59
N ILE A 226 8.30 -12.55 7.76
CA ILE A 226 9.38 -13.28 8.41
C ILE A 226 9.35 -14.68 7.82
N HIS A 227 10.21 -14.94 6.84
CA HIS A 227 10.45 -16.28 6.29
C HIS A 227 11.16 -17.18 7.30
#